data_AF-A0A240EPS8-F1
#
_entry.id   AF-A0A240EPS8-F1
#
_cell.length_a   1.000
_cell.length_b   1.000
_cell.length_c   1.000
_cell.angle_alpha   90.00
_cell.angle_beta   90.00
_cell.angle_gamma   90.00
#
_symmetry.space_group_name_H-M   'P 1'
#
loop_
_entity.id
_entity.type
_entity.pdbx_description
1 polymer ?
#
loop_
_entity_poly.entity_id
_entity_poly.type
_entity_poly.pdbx_seq_one_letter_code
_entity_poly.pdbx_strand_id
1 'polypeptide(L)'
;MNHRINEVLSERFKRFKTEDFSAPCFPISVDSHLVNIDESGTCNNQNFLLYISLLKRFDLMDGSAYTLKIKRNSFWIPFLFSNEVGVSIRLQKEDENNWFSFDWLPFVEKPEEHYIDGLFVMGRDHWKWAINDVEINDVKLQQIFSEYEQTVDFNKYIEKVGSRYEFKNGVVDSESASDFDKRLLRFNLQKVMEFLK
;
A
#
# COMPACT_ATOMS: atom_id res chain seq x y z
N MET A 1 17.86 -17.14 -3.60
CA MET A 1 17.31 -16.40 -4.77
C MET A 1 15.91 -15.87 -4.53
N ASN A 2 15.01 -16.63 -3.89
CA ASN A 2 13.63 -16.20 -3.57
C ASN A 2 13.51 -15.29 -2.32
N HIS A 3 14.51 -15.27 -1.43
CA HIS A 3 14.55 -14.36 -0.27
C HIS A 3 14.42 -12.88 -0.66
N ARG A 4 14.95 -12.51 -1.84
CA ARG A 4 14.92 -11.15 -2.37
C ARG A 4 13.51 -10.63 -2.68
N ILE A 5 12.53 -11.50 -2.90
CA ILE A 5 11.12 -11.09 -3.06
C ILE A 5 10.60 -10.45 -1.76
N ASN A 6 10.90 -11.10 -0.62
CA ASN A 6 10.48 -10.58 0.68
C ASN A 6 11.21 -9.29 1.02
N GLU A 7 12.48 -9.15 0.61
CA GLU A 7 13.25 -7.92 0.81
C GLU A 7 12.61 -6.75 0.05
N VAL A 8 12.28 -6.92 -1.23
CA VAL A 8 11.64 -5.86 -2.05
C VAL A 8 10.31 -5.40 -1.43
N LEU A 9 9.45 -6.34 -1.02
CA LEU A 9 8.18 -5.97 -0.38
C LEU A 9 8.40 -5.35 1.00
N SER A 10 9.32 -5.88 1.81
CA SER A 10 9.64 -5.32 3.12
C SER A 10 10.17 -3.89 3.02
N GLU A 11 11.03 -3.61 2.04
CA GLU A 11 11.51 -2.25 1.74
C GLU A 11 10.38 -1.33 1.29
N ARG A 12 9.48 -1.80 0.42
CA ARG A 12 8.30 -1.02 0.02
C ARG A 12 7.42 -0.68 1.22
N PHE A 13 7.13 -1.65 2.10
CA PHE A 13 6.32 -1.41 3.30
C PHE A 13 7.04 -0.56 4.34
N LYS A 14 8.37 -0.60 4.40
CA LYS A 14 9.15 0.35 5.21
C LYS A 14 8.96 1.78 4.73
N ARG A 15 8.95 2.00 3.41
CA ARG A 15 8.64 3.32 2.81
C ARG A 15 7.20 3.74 3.07
N PHE A 16 6.24 2.84 2.95
CA PHE A 16 4.84 3.11 3.32
C PHE A 16 4.70 3.50 4.79
N LYS A 17 5.41 2.85 5.72
CA LYS A 17 5.42 3.23 7.14
C LYS A 17 5.97 4.64 7.36
N THR A 18 6.98 5.04 6.60
CA THR A 18 7.55 6.39 6.66
C THR A 18 6.83 7.38 5.74
N GLU A 19 5.72 6.97 5.10
CA GLU A 19 4.94 7.75 4.16
C GLU A 19 5.78 8.35 3.02
N ASP A 20 6.78 7.60 2.55
CA ASP A 20 7.67 7.99 1.45
C ASP A 20 7.21 7.37 0.13
N PHE A 21 6.66 8.21 -0.74
CA PHE A 21 6.18 7.85 -2.08
C PHE A 21 7.14 8.28 -3.21
N SER A 22 8.43 8.53 -2.92
CA SER A 22 9.41 9.02 -3.91
C SER A 22 10.03 7.89 -4.74
N ALA A 23 9.86 6.65 -4.29
CA ALA A 23 10.24 5.49 -5.05
C ALA A 23 9.34 5.35 -6.30
N PRO A 24 9.87 4.79 -7.41
CA PRO A 24 9.06 4.52 -8.60
C PRO A 24 7.75 3.82 -8.22
N CYS A 25 6.62 4.34 -8.68
CA CYS A 25 5.33 3.71 -8.48
C CYS A 25 5.21 2.43 -9.33
N PHE A 26 4.24 1.58 -9.01
CA PHE A 26 3.86 0.42 -9.81
C PHE A 26 2.39 0.54 -10.25
N PRO A 27 2.01 -0.13 -11.36
CA PRO A 27 0.61 -0.20 -11.76
C PRO A 27 -0.23 -0.95 -10.72
N ILE A 28 -1.53 -0.66 -10.75
CA ILE A 28 -2.54 -1.29 -9.91
C ILE A 28 -3.72 -1.65 -10.80
N SER A 29 -4.17 -2.89 -10.70
CA SER A 29 -5.39 -3.38 -11.33
C SER A 29 -6.45 -3.71 -10.28
N VAL A 30 -7.69 -3.36 -10.58
CA VAL A 30 -8.87 -3.66 -9.74
C VAL A 30 -9.83 -4.47 -10.60
N ASP A 31 -10.17 -5.68 -10.16
CA ASP A 31 -11.02 -6.61 -10.91
C ASP A 31 -10.55 -6.83 -12.37
N SER A 32 -9.23 -7.04 -12.55
CA SER A 32 -8.59 -7.20 -13.87
C SER A 32 -8.69 -5.99 -14.81
N HIS A 33 -9.22 -4.85 -14.35
CA HIS A 33 -9.18 -3.58 -15.06
C HIS A 33 -7.97 -2.77 -14.58
N LEU A 34 -7.10 -2.38 -15.52
CA LEU A 34 -6.04 -1.43 -15.24
C LEU A 34 -6.67 -0.08 -14.90
N VAL A 35 -6.30 0.48 -13.74
CA VAL A 35 -6.74 1.82 -13.38
C VAL A 35 -5.98 2.83 -14.26
N ASN A 36 -6.70 3.66 -15.01
CA ASN A 36 -6.12 4.57 -16.01
C ASN A 36 -4.93 5.39 -15.46
N ILE A 37 -3.75 5.20 -16.07
CA ILE A 37 -2.48 5.86 -15.71
C ILE A 37 -2.20 7.03 -16.68
N ASP A 38 -3.22 7.77 -17.09
CA ASP A 38 -3.10 8.70 -18.24
C ASP A 38 -2.51 10.09 -17.89
N GLU A 39 -2.21 10.39 -16.63
CA GLU A 39 -1.61 11.69 -16.25
C GLU A 39 -0.43 11.58 -15.27
N SER A 40 0.59 12.42 -15.43
CA SER A 40 1.74 12.44 -14.51
C SER A 40 1.27 12.80 -13.10
N GLY A 41 1.29 11.82 -12.19
CA GLY A 41 0.78 11.96 -10.82
C GLY A 41 -0.30 10.93 -10.46
N THR A 42 -0.99 10.33 -11.44
CA THR A 42 -2.01 9.30 -11.21
C THR A 42 -1.41 8.04 -10.57
N CYS A 43 -0.25 7.60 -11.02
CA CYS A 43 0.40 6.40 -10.49
C CYS A 43 0.81 6.54 -9.00
N ASN A 44 1.41 7.67 -8.61
CA ASN A 44 1.71 7.96 -7.20
C ASN A 44 0.42 8.11 -6.38
N ASN A 45 -0.62 8.74 -6.93
CA ASN A 45 -1.93 8.83 -6.29
C ASN A 45 -2.52 7.43 -6.04
N GLN A 46 -2.52 6.55 -7.04
CA GLN A 46 -2.98 5.16 -6.92
C GLN A 46 -2.18 4.39 -5.87
N ASN A 47 -0.86 4.57 -5.81
CA ASN A 47 -0.02 3.94 -4.80
C ASN A 47 -0.33 4.47 -3.38
N PHE A 48 -0.65 5.76 -3.26
CA PHE A 48 -1.17 6.33 -2.01
C PHE A 48 -2.55 5.76 -1.66
N LEU A 49 -3.47 5.61 -2.62
CA LEU A 49 -4.77 4.97 -2.43
C LEU A 49 -4.61 3.53 -1.96
N LEU A 50 -3.70 2.75 -2.56
CA LEU A 50 -3.41 1.40 -2.10
C LEU A 50 -2.93 1.39 -0.66
N TYR A 51 -2.02 2.30 -0.30
CA TYR A 51 -1.50 2.41 1.06
C TYR A 51 -2.62 2.65 2.08
N ILE A 52 -3.44 3.68 1.88
CA ILE A 52 -4.54 4.01 2.81
C ILE A 52 -5.63 2.94 2.80
N SER A 53 -5.91 2.31 1.66
CA SER A 53 -6.84 1.18 1.56
C SER A 53 -6.37 -0.03 2.35
N LEU A 54 -5.07 -0.34 2.31
CA LEU A 54 -4.48 -1.42 3.11
C LEU A 54 -4.57 -1.11 4.60
N LEU A 55 -4.26 0.13 5.01
CA LEU A 55 -4.41 0.53 6.40
C LEU A 55 -5.87 0.38 6.86
N LYS A 56 -6.84 0.85 6.05
CA LYS A 56 -8.26 0.71 6.37
C LYS A 56 -8.71 -0.76 6.41
N ARG A 57 -8.25 -1.59 5.48
CA ARG A 57 -8.58 -3.02 5.37
C ARG A 57 -8.12 -3.84 6.58
N PHE A 58 -7.04 -3.42 7.23
CA PHE A 58 -6.46 -4.06 8.41
C PHE A 58 -6.68 -3.26 9.72
N ASP A 59 -7.52 -2.23 9.70
CA ASP A 59 -7.83 -1.39 10.88
C ASP A 59 -6.59 -0.68 11.49
N LEU A 60 -5.72 -0.16 10.63
CA LEU A 60 -4.45 0.49 10.97
C LEU A 60 -4.43 2.00 10.65
N MET A 61 -5.61 2.59 10.41
CA MET A 61 -5.71 4.00 10.03
C MET A 61 -5.28 4.95 11.16
N ASP A 62 -5.48 4.53 12.41
CA ASP A 62 -5.19 5.25 13.66
C ASP A 62 -3.69 5.46 13.93
N GLY A 63 -2.81 4.98 13.05
CA GLY A 63 -1.36 5.10 13.23
C GLY A 63 -0.74 4.01 14.11
N SER A 64 -1.50 2.97 14.44
CA SER A 64 -0.98 1.78 15.12
C SER A 64 0.24 1.21 14.38
N ALA A 65 1.27 0.86 15.15
CA ALA A 65 2.42 0.16 14.60
C ALA A 65 1.99 -1.24 14.12
N TYR A 66 2.54 -1.69 12.99
CA TYR A 66 2.16 -2.97 12.39
C TYR A 66 3.34 -3.73 11.80
N THR A 67 3.28 -5.05 11.78
CA THR A 67 4.23 -5.90 11.06
C THR A 67 3.63 -6.40 9.75
N LEU A 68 4.48 -6.50 8.72
CA LEU A 68 4.14 -7.14 7.46
C LEU A 68 4.39 -8.65 7.57
N LYS A 69 3.38 -9.45 7.26
CA LYS A 69 3.51 -10.89 7.03
C LYS A 69 3.37 -11.17 5.54
N ILE A 70 4.26 -12.00 5.00
CA ILE A 70 4.33 -12.29 3.56
C ILE A 70 4.17 -13.80 3.37
N LYS A 71 3.22 -14.19 2.52
CA LYS A 71 3.00 -15.57 2.09
C LYS A 71 3.09 -15.63 0.56
N ARG A 72 3.87 -16.56 0.03
CA ARG A 72 4.01 -16.73 -1.43
C ARG A 72 2.99 -17.76 -1.90
N ASN A 73 2.27 -17.46 -2.98
CA ASN A 73 1.23 -18.36 -3.51
C ASN A 73 1.81 -19.56 -4.26
N SER A 74 3.05 -19.47 -4.71
CA SER A 74 3.72 -20.54 -5.43
C SER A 74 5.22 -20.50 -5.21
N PHE A 75 5.86 -21.68 -5.22
CA PHE A 75 7.30 -21.77 -5.29
C PHE A 75 7.72 -21.58 -6.76
N TRP A 76 8.47 -20.51 -7.05
CA TRP A 76 9.00 -20.31 -8.40
C TRP A 76 10.01 -21.40 -8.74
N ILE A 77 9.77 -22.11 -9.83
CA ILE A 77 10.70 -23.09 -10.42
C ILE A 77 11.17 -22.53 -11.77
N PRO A 78 12.48 -22.27 -11.95
CA PRO A 78 13.00 -21.83 -13.24
C PRO A 78 12.61 -22.85 -14.33
N PHE A 79 12.31 -22.35 -15.54
CA PHE A 79 11.94 -23.12 -16.74
C PHE A 79 10.53 -23.72 -16.81
N LEU A 80 9.76 -23.74 -15.70
CA LEU A 80 8.40 -24.33 -15.68
C LEU A 80 7.27 -23.31 -15.47
N PHE A 81 7.56 -22.16 -14.89
CA PHE A 81 6.55 -21.12 -14.58
C PHE A 81 6.93 -19.78 -15.18
N SER A 82 5.94 -18.89 -15.31
CA SER A 82 6.15 -17.49 -15.70
C SER A 82 7.23 -16.84 -14.84
N ASN A 83 7.86 -15.77 -15.33
CA ASN A 83 8.84 -14.99 -14.58
C ASN A 83 8.20 -14.16 -13.45
N GLU A 84 7.02 -14.56 -12.99
CA GLU A 84 6.16 -13.84 -12.07
C GLU A 84 5.72 -14.73 -10.92
N VAL A 85 5.55 -14.13 -9.74
CA VAL A 85 5.15 -14.82 -8.52
C VAL A 85 4.10 -13.97 -7.82
N GLY A 86 2.91 -14.53 -7.62
CA GLY A 86 1.88 -13.94 -6.77
C GLY A 86 2.28 -14.03 -5.29
N VAL A 87 2.15 -12.90 -4.58
CA VAL A 87 2.49 -12.78 -3.17
C VAL A 87 1.31 -12.22 -2.40
N SER A 88 0.87 -13.00 -1.41
CA SER A 88 -0.14 -12.59 -0.44
C SER A 88 0.51 -11.89 0.74
N ILE A 89 -0.22 -10.93 1.32
CA ILE A 89 0.25 -10.18 2.48
C ILE A 89 -0.82 -10.08 3.57
N ARG A 90 -0.36 -9.86 4.79
CA ARG A 90 -1.19 -9.43 5.92
C ARG A 90 -0.44 -8.34 6.68
N LEU A 91 -1.18 -7.33 7.14
CA LEU A 91 -0.68 -6.39 8.15
C LEU A 91 -1.26 -6.80 9.50
N GLN A 92 -0.41 -6.84 10.52
CA GLN A 92 -0.77 -7.24 11.87
C GLN A 92 -0.33 -6.15 12.84
N LYS A 93 -1.22 -5.69 13.73
CA LYS A 93 -0.84 -4.70 14.76
C LYS A 93 0.28 -5.27 15.66
N GLU A 94 1.22 -4.43 16.08
CA GLU A 94 2.38 -4.87 16.89
C GLU A 94 2.01 -5.23 18.33
N ASP A 95 0.93 -4.65 18.87
CA ASP A 95 0.37 -4.92 20.20
C ASP A 95 -0.48 -6.22 20.25
N GLU A 96 -0.91 -6.74 19.10
CA GLU A 96 -1.47 -8.09 18.96
C GLU A 96 -0.43 -9.21 19.15
N ASN A 97 0.84 -8.89 19.42
CA ASN A 97 1.80 -9.87 19.97
C ASN A 97 1.42 -10.17 21.42
N ASN A 98 0.41 -11.02 21.52
CA ASN A 98 -0.30 -11.34 22.72
C ASN A 98 0.57 -12.22 23.64
N TRP A 99 1.28 -11.61 24.58
CA TRP A 99 1.88 -12.30 25.74
C TRP A 99 0.83 -13.01 26.63
N PHE A 100 -0.46 -12.84 26.31
CA PHE A 100 -1.60 -13.55 26.89
C PHE A 100 -2.48 -14.27 25.85
N SER A 101 -2.02 -14.53 24.61
CA SER A 101 -2.80 -15.42 23.76
C SER A 101 -2.72 -16.84 24.29
N PHE A 102 -3.87 -17.37 24.67
CA PHE A 102 -4.09 -18.79 24.90
C PHE A 102 -4.02 -19.59 23.57
N ASP A 103 -3.11 -19.26 22.66
CA ASP A 103 -2.93 -19.90 21.34
C ASP A 103 -2.53 -21.39 21.46
N TRP A 104 -2.19 -21.84 22.67
CA TRP A 104 -1.93 -23.22 23.04
C TRP A 104 -3.19 -24.02 23.44
N LEU A 105 -4.35 -23.36 23.60
CA LEU A 105 -5.62 -24.02 23.90
C LEU A 105 -6.32 -24.45 22.59
N PRO A 106 -6.68 -25.74 22.42
CA PRO A 106 -7.26 -26.27 21.19
C PRO A 106 -8.73 -25.84 20.92
N PHE A 107 -9.27 -24.91 21.72
CA PHE A 107 -10.67 -24.47 21.69
C PHE A 107 -10.84 -22.97 21.39
N VAL A 108 -9.72 -22.23 21.26
CA VAL A 108 -9.77 -20.82 20.84
C VAL A 108 -9.67 -20.82 19.32
N GLU A 109 -10.76 -20.45 18.66
CA GLU A 109 -10.79 -20.19 17.22
C GLU A 109 -9.75 -19.09 16.95
N LYS A 110 -8.65 -19.46 16.29
CA LYS A 110 -7.63 -18.48 15.92
C LYS A 110 -8.33 -17.45 15.04
N PRO A 111 -8.19 -16.13 15.30
CA PRO A 111 -8.72 -15.13 14.40
C PRO A 111 -8.16 -15.45 13.03
N GLU A 112 -9.04 -15.82 12.10
CA GLU A 112 -8.68 -16.33 10.79
C GLU A 112 -7.60 -15.40 10.22
N GLU A 113 -6.42 -15.98 9.97
CA GLU A 113 -5.25 -15.24 9.54
C GLU A 113 -5.48 -14.77 8.09
N HIS A 114 -6.29 -13.74 7.90
CA HIS A 114 -6.76 -13.33 6.58
C HIS A 114 -5.65 -12.57 5.84
N TYR A 115 -4.84 -13.32 5.11
CA TYR A 115 -4.01 -12.77 4.05
C TYR A 115 -4.90 -12.24 2.92
N ILE A 116 -4.47 -11.17 2.28
CA ILE A 116 -5.01 -10.75 0.98
C ILE A 116 -4.27 -11.54 -0.07
N ASP A 117 -4.97 -12.46 -0.72
CA ASP A 117 -4.32 -13.44 -1.58
C ASP A 117 -3.85 -12.85 -2.91
N GLY A 118 -2.58 -13.09 -3.24
CA GLY A 118 -2.03 -12.74 -4.55
C GLY A 118 -1.93 -11.25 -4.85
N LEU A 119 -2.04 -10.39 -3.84
CA LEU A 119 -2.09 -8.93 -4.02
C LEU A 119 -0.92 -8.37 -4.82
N PHE A 120 0.30 -8.85 -4.60
CA PHE A 120 1.49 -8.35 -5.29
C PHE A 120 1.95 -9.36 -6.33
N VAL A 121 2.11 -8.92 -7.58
CA VAL A 121 2.72 -9.69 -8.65
C VAL A 121 4.18 -9.27 -8.76
N MET A 122 5.06 -10.18 -8.38
CA MET A 122 6.50 -9.94 -8.37
C MET A 122 7.10 -10.47 -9.66
N GLY A 123 7.76 -9.63 -10.44
CA GLY A 123 8.44 -10.05 -11.66
C GLY A 123 9.94 -9.94 -11.57
N ARG A 124 10.59 -10.59 -12.53
CA ARG A 124 12.04 -10.55 -12.69
C ARG A 124 12.45 -9.68 -13.87
N ASP A 125 13.15 -8.60 -13.59
CA ASP A 125 13.76 -7.73 -14.59
C ASP A 125 15.29 -7.74 -14.45
N HIS A 126 16.02 -8.05 -15.53
CA HIS A 126 17.48 -8.12 -15.57
C HIS A 126 18.13 -8.76 -14.32
N TRP A 127 17.63 -9.94 -13.91
CA TRP A 127 18.07 -10.72 -12.74
C TRP A 127 17.69 -10.17 -11.35
N LYS A 128 17.01 -9.03 -11.26
CA LYS A 128 16.48 -8.44 -10.02
C LYS A 128 14.97 -8.69 -9.91
N TRP A 129 14.48 -8.79 -8.68
CA TRP A 129 13.04 -8.83 -8.42
C TRP A 129 12.51 -7.40 -8.29
N ALA A 130 11.33 -7.16 -8.86
CA ALA A 130 10.59 -5.91 -8.76
C ALA A 130 9.10 -6.22 -8.57
N ILE A 131 8.36 -5.22 -8.09
CA ILE A 131 6.89 -5.28 -8.11
C ILE A 131 6.48 -4.93 -9.53
N ASN A 132 5.93 -5.91 -10.26
CA ASN A 132 5.44 -5.69 -11.62
C ASN A 132 4.07 -5.04 -11.57
N ASP A 133 3.17 -5.56 -10.73
CA ASP A 133 1.79 -5.12 -10.62
C ASP A 133 1.22 -5.40 -9.22
N VAL A 134 0.10 -4.77 -8.94
CA VAL A 134 -0.76 -5.06 -7.78
C VAL A 134 -2.16 -5.41 -8.28
N GLU A 135 -2.61 -6.62 -7.97
CA GLU A 135 -3.92 -7.13 -8.35
C GLU A 135 -4.86 -7.13 -7.15
N ILE A 136 -5.80 -6.18 -7.11
CA ILE A 136 -6.78 -6.08 -6.04
C ILE A 136 -7.97 -7.00 -6.39
N ASN A 137 -7.91 -8.24 -5.90
CA ASN A 137 -8.97 -9.25 -6.06
C ASN A 137 -9.78 -9.51 -4.76
N ASP A 138 -9.32 -9.03 -3.61
CA ASP A 138 -10.07 -9.10 -2.34
C ASP A 138 -11.24 -8.12 -2.37
N VAL A 139 -12.46 -8.64 -2.33
CA VAL A 139 -13.71 -7.86 -2.46
C VAL A 139 -13.77 -6.68 -1.50
N LYS A 140 -13.31 -6.87 -0.24
CA LYS A 140 -13.33 -5.81 0.77
C LYS A 140 -12.30 -4.72 0.44
N LEU A 141 -11.10 -5.08 0.02
CA LEU A 141 -10.06 -4.13 -0.41
C LEU A 141 -10.48 -3.39 -1.70
N GLN A 142 -11.12 -4.08 -2.64
CA GLN A 142 -11.68 -3.46 -3.86
C GLN A 142 -12.67 -2.35 -3.49
N GLN A 143 -13.65 -2.66 -2.64
CA GLN A 143 -14.64 -1.67 -2.18
C GLN A 143 -13.99 -0.44 -1.53
N ILE A 144 -13.04 -0.66 -0.62
CA ILE A 144 -12.32 0.43 0.06
C ILE A 144 -11.51 1.25 -0.97
N PHE A 145 -10.82 0.59 -1.91
CA PHE A 145 -10.02 1.29 -2.91
C PHE A 145 -10.89 2.12 -3.85
N SER A 146 -11.98 1.57 -4.38
CA SER A 146 -12.92 2.30 -5.24
C SER A 146 -13.60 3.46 -4.50
N GLU A 147 -13.92 3.29 -3.21
CA GLU A 147 -14.46 4.38 -2.39
C GLU A 147 -13.44 5.53 -2.27
N TYR A 148 -12.18 5.24 -1.97
CA TYR A 148 -11.16 6.27 -1.88
C TYR A 148 -10.82 6.89 -3.24
N GLU A 149 -10.83 6.13 -4.32
CA GLU A 149 -10.64 6.68 -5.66
C GLU A 149 -11.69 7.76 -5.99
N GLN A 150 -12.93 7.57 -5.54
CA GLN A 150 -14.03 8.52 -5.80
C GLN A 150 -14.07 9.69 -4.82
N THR A 151 -13.57 9.51 -3.59
CA THR A 151 -13.77 10.47 -2.50
C THR A 151 -12.53 11.30 -2.16
N VAL A 152 -11.33 10.82 -2.49
CA VAL A 152 -10.08 11.50 -2.15
C VAL A 152 -9.80 12.64 -3.12
N ASP A 153 -9.90 13.87 -2.62
CA ASP A 153 -9.42 15.05 -3.32
C ASP A 153 -7.90 15.23 -3.12
N PHE A 154 -7.12 14.80 -4.10
CA PHE A 154 -5.66 14.96 -4.09
C PHE A 154 -5.18 16.41 -4.16
N ASN A 155 -6.07 17.35 -4.49
CA ASN A 155 -5.78 18.78 -4.55
C ASN A 155 -6.35 19.52 -3.33
N LYS A 156 -6.83 18.81 -2.29
CA LYS A 156 -7.48 19.40 -1.10
C LYS A 156 -6.61 20.46 -0.41
N TYR A 157 -5.31 20.21 -0.28
CA TYR A 157 -4.39 21.09 0.43
C TYR A 157 -3.46 21.86 -0.51
N ILE A 158 -2.95 21.18 -1.53
CA ILE A 158 -1.99 21.76 -2.47
C ILE A 158 -2.39 21.35 -3.88
N GLU A 159 -2.48 22.30 -4.78
CA GLU A 159 -2.87 22.07 -6.18
C GLU A 159 -1.74 22.50 -7.12
N LYS A 160 -1.49 21.69 -8.16
CA LYS A 160 -0.53 22.05 -9.21
C LYS A 160 -1.26 22.85 -10.29
N VAL A 161 -0.89 24.11 -10.46
CA VAL A 161 -1.47 25.01 -11.47
C VAL A 161 -0.38 25.38 -12.48
N GLY A 162 -0.33 24.65 -13.59
CA GLY A 162 0.74 24.80 -14.59
C GLY A 162 2.12 24.46 -14.01
N SER A 163 3.01 25.45 -13.94
CA SER A 163 4.39 25.31 -13.43
C SER A 163 4.58 25.71 -11.97
N ARG A 164 3.50 25.91 -11.21
CA ARG A 164 3.54 26.30 -9.80
C ARG A 164 2.63 25.43 -8.95
N TYR A 165 2.92 25.36 -7.67
CA TYR A 165 2.01 24.82 -6.67
C TYR A 165 1.32 25.96 -5.92
N GLU A 166 0.00 25.87 -5.78
CA GLU A 166 -0.79 26.75 -4.94
C GLU A 166 -1.14 26.02 -3.64
N PHE A 167 -0.82 26.65 -2.51
CA PHE A 167 -1.22 26.19 -1.20
C PHE A 167 -2.60 26.76 -0.88
N LYS A 168 -3.60 25.90 -0.69
CA LYS A 168 -4.95 26.34 -0.36
C LYS A 168 -4.99 26.88 1.06
N ASN A 169 -5.69 27.99 1.27
CA ASN A 169 -5.88 28.56 2.60
C ASN A 169 -6.64 27.55 3.48
N GLY A 170 -5.94 26.97 4.45
CA GLY A 170 -6.50 26.02 5.39
C GLY A 170 -5.61 25.95 6.62
N VAL A 171 -6.24 25.84 7.79
CA VAL A 171 -5.54 25.52 9.03
C VAL A 171 -5.59 24.01 9.20
N VAL A 172 -4.42 23.38 9.29
CA VAL A 172 -4.33 21.97 9.68
C VAL A 172 -3.98 21.94 11.15
N ASP A 173 -4.99 21.72 11.97
CA ASP A 173 -4.85 21.54 13.40
C ASP A 173 -4.49 20.08 13.68
N SER A 174 -3.35 19.86 14.34
CA SER A 174 -2.85 18.53 14.68
C SER A 174 -3.76 17.74 15.61
N GLU A 175 -4.57 18.42 16.42
CA GLU A 175 -5.46 17.80 17.40
C GLU A 175 -6.78 17.37 16.77
N SER A 176 -7.33 18.17 15.84
CA SER A 176 -8.64 17.91 15.22
C SER A 176 -8.57 17.27 13.83
N ALA A 177 -7.43 17.32 13.13
CA ALA A 177 -7.30 16.67 11.83
C ALA A 177 -7.29 15.14 11.97
N SER A 178 -8.09 14.49 11.10
CA SER A 178 -8.11 13.04 10.99
C SER A 178 -6.75 12.49 10.56
N ASP A 179 -6.43 11.24 10.92
CA ASP A 179 -5.17 10.62 10.47
C ASP A 179 -5.09 10.49 8.94
N PHE A 180 -6.25 10.31 8.30
CA PHE A 180 -6.36 10.39 6.85
C PHE A 180 -5.90 11.76 6.32
N ASP A 181 -6.42 12.84 6.88
CA ASP A 181 -6.11 14.22 6.45
C ASP A 181 -4.63 14.55 6.64
N LYS A 182 -4.07 14.12 7.79
CA LYS A 182 -2.64 14.28 8.09
C LYS A 182 -1.76 13.58 7.04
N ARG A 183 -2.12 12.34 6.67
CA ARG A 183 -1.41 11.55 5.64
C ARG A 183 -1.54 12.17 4.25
N LEU A 184 -2.74 12.61 3.87
CA LEU A 184 -2.98 13.27 2.59
C LEU A 184 -2.17 14.57 2.47
N LEU A 185 -2.10 15.37 3.54
CA LEU A 185 -1.27 16.58 3.56
C LEU A 185 0.22 16.25 3.39
N ARG A 186 0.75 15.27 4.12
CA ARG A 186 2.16 14.85 3.97
C ARG A 186 2.46 14.38 2.56
N PHE A 187 1.55 13.60 1.96
CA PHE A 187 1.67 13.18 0.57
C PHE A 187 1.65 14.37 -0.41
N ASN A 188 0.78 15.37 -0.18
CA ASN A 188 0.76 16.61 -0.97
C ASN A 188 2.09 17.38 -0.85
N LEU A 189 2.62 17.53 0.38
CA LEU A 189 3.89 18.20 0.65
C LEU A 189 5.06 17.47 0.00
N GLN A 190 5.05 16.13 -0.01
CA GLN A 190 6.06 15.34 -0.70
C GLN A 190 6.13 15.66 -2.20
N LYS A 191 5.00 15.79 -2.88
CA LYS A 191 4.96 16.16 -4.31
C LYS A 191 5.60 17.53 -4.55
N VAL A 192 5.41 18.48 -3.64
CA VAL A 192 6.05 19.79 -3.72
C VAL A 192 7.56 19.64 -3.52
N MET A 193 7.99 18.87 -2.52
CA MET A 193 9.41 18.65 -2.25
C MET A 193 10.12 17.97 -3.42
N GLU A 194 9.46 17.06 -4.14
CA GLU A 194 9.99 16.43 -5.35
C GLU A 194 10.07 17.40 -6.52
N PHE A 195 9.11 18.31 -6.66
CA PHE A 195 9.12 19.35 -7.69
C PHE A 195 10.25 20.39 -7.50
N LEU A 196 10.67 20.62 -6.26
CA LEU A 196 11.72 21.59 -5.92
C LEU A 196 13.15 21.03 -6.02
N LYS A 197 13.31 19.73 -6.29
CA LYS A 197 14.63 19.09 -6.50
C LYS A 197 15.14 19.32 -7.93
#